data_AF-A0A6V7LRP4-F1
#
_entry.id   AF-A0A6V7LRP4-F1
#
_cell.length_a   1.000
_cell.length_b   1.000
_cell.length_c   1.000
_cell.angle_alpha   90.00
_cell.angle_beta   90.00
_cell.angle_gamma   90.00
#
_symmetry.space_group_name_H-M   'P 1'
#
loop_
_entity.id
_entity.type
_entity.pdbx_description
1 polymer ?
#
loop_
_entity_poly.entity_id
_entity_poly.type
_entity_poly.pdbx_seq_one_letter_code
_entity_poly.pdbx_strand_id
1 'polypeptide(L)'
;MYAVIWAVDLPSKIGHLEVLILIVSCICHDLDHPGYNNIYQINARTELALRYNDISPLENHHCSVAFRVLEYPECNILAALDSATFRTVREGIIRCILATDMARHNEILGQFTEITPEFDYQNKSHINL
;
A
#
# COMPACT_ATOMS: atom_id res chain seq x y z
N MET A 1 5.73 10.06 -5.47
CA MET A 1 6.61 9.51 -4.40
C MET A 1 8.05 10.03 -4.48
N TYR A 2 8.82 9.75 -5.55
CA TYR A 2 10.24 10.13 -5.65
C TYR A 2 10.56 11.60 -5.32
N ALA A 3 9.84 12.55 -5.91
CA ALA A 3 10.07 13.98 -5.65
C ALA A 3 9.84 14.35 -4.16
N VAL A 4 8.83 13.76 -3.52
CA VAL A 4 8.53 13.99 -2.09
C VAL A 4 9.67 13.45 -1.22
N ILE A 5 10.16 12.24 -1.50
CA ILE A 5 11.28 11.63 -0.78
C ILE A 5 12.48 12.58 -0.67
N TRP A 6 12.84 13.24 -1.77
CA TRP A 6 13.95 14.19 -1.79
C TRP A 6 13.60 15.54 -1.17
N ALA A 7 12.40 16.04 -1.42
CA ALA A 7 11.98 17.35 -0.94
C ALA A 7 11.96 17.44 0.60
N VAL A 8 11.65 16.33 1.30
CA VAL A 8 11.54 16.31 2.77
C VAL A 8 12.61 15.46 3.46
N ASP A 9 13.60 14.97 2.71
CA ASP A 9 14.63 14.03 3.20
C ASP A 9 14.03 12.85 3.99
N LEU A 10 13.05 12.19 3.37
CA LEU A 10 12.27 11.13 4.00
C LEU A 10 13.11 9.96 4.57
N PRO A 11 14.23 9.53 3.94
CA PRO A 11 15.07 8.47 4.49
C PRO A 11 15.63 8.79 5.89
N SER A 12 15.93 10.06 6.20
CA SER A 12 16.42 10.44 7.54
C SER A 12 15.30 10.49 8.58
N LYS A 13 14.03 10.51 8.14
CA LYS A 13 12.85 10.59 9.02
C LYS A 13 12.26 9.24 9.37
N ILE A 14 12.09 8.36 8.38
CA ILE A 14 11.38 7.08 8.55
C ILE A 14 12.25 5.86 8.16
N GLY A 15 13.48 6.08 7.71
CA GLY A 15 14.42 5.03 7.34
C GLY A 15 14.21 4.46 5.93
N HIS A 16 15.23 3.77 5.42
CA HIS A 16 15.25 3.24 4.06
C HIS A 16 14.21 2.14 3.80
N LEU A 17 13.84 1.37 4.83
CA LEU A 17 12.88 0.28 4.67
C LEU A 17 11.46 0.81 4.41
N GLU A 18 11.04 1.85 5.13
CA GLU A 18 9.74 2.51 4.88
C GLU A 18 9.73 3.22 3.52
N VAL A 19 10.85 3.82 3.12
CA VAL A 19 10.99 4.41 1.77
C VAL A 19 10.87 3.34 0.67
N LEU A 20 11.44 2.14 0.87
CA LEU A 20 11.28 1.01 -0.05
C LEU A 20 9.80 0.62 -0.17
N ILE A 21 9.09 0.48 0.95
CA ILE A 21 7.65 0.18 0.99
C ILE A 21 6.87 1.22 0.17
N LEU A 22 7.12 2.50 0.40
CA LEU A 22 6.42 3.60 -0.30
C LEU A 22 6.68 3.59 -1.81
N ILE A 23 7.91 3.36 -2.25
CA ILE A 23 8.25 3.32 -3.68
C ILE A 23 7.60 2.11 -4.35
N VAL A 24 7.74 0.92 -3.77
CA VAL A 24 7.18 -0.32 -4.33
C VAL A 24 5.65 -0.23 -4.40
N SER A 25 5.01 0.22 -3.33
CA SER A 25 3.55 0.42 -3.30
C SER A 25 3.10 1.41 -4.37
N CYS A 26 3.79 2.54 -4.51
CA CYS A 26 3.46 3.55 -5.52
C CYS A 26 3.51 2.99 -6.96
N ILE A 27 4.47 2.11 -7.26
CA ILE A 27 4.59 1.46 -8.57
C ILE A 27 3.49 0.41 -8.78
N CYS A 28 3.14 -0.33 -7.72
CA CYS A 28 2.24 -1.48 -7.81
C CYS A 28 0.76 -1.16 -7.58
N HIS A 29 0.40 0.03 -7.09
CA HIS A 29 -0.92 0.27 -6.50
C HIS A 29 -2.13 0.05 -7.43
N ASP A 30 -1.97 0.19 -8.75
CA ASP A 30 -3.04 0.04 -9.75
C ASP A 30 -2.78 -1.13 -10.74
N LEU A 31 -1.98 -2.12 -10.34
CA LEU A 31 -1.64 -3.27 -11.20
C LEU A 31 -2.89 -4.03 -11.67
N ASP A 32 -3.01 -4.23 -12.98
CA ASP A 32 -4.13 -4.94 -13.60
C ASP A 32 -5.51 -4.28 -13.35
N HIS A 33 -5.54 -2.94 -13.26
CA HIS A 33 -6.79 -2.19 -13.13
C HIS A 33 -7.66 -2.34 -14.41
N PRO A 34 -8.93 -2.79 -14.31
CA PRO A 34 -9.76 -3.17 -15.47
C PRO A 34 -10.45 -1.97 -16.16
N GLY A 35 -10.18 -0.74 -15.71
CA GLY A 35 -10.78 0.48 -16.23
C GLY A 35 -12.13 0.86 -15.62
N TYR A 36 -12.61 0.11 -14.63
CA TYR A 36 -13.86 0.38 -13.90
C TYR A 36 -13.61 0.29 -12.39
N ASN A 37 -14.13 1.25 -11.63
CA ASN A 37 -13.91 1.37 -10.19
C ASN A 37 -14.69 0.34 -9.33
N ASN A 38 -14.44 0.32 -8.03
CA ASN A 38 -15.07 -0.60 -7.06
C ASN A 38 -16.61 -0.57 -7.10
N ILE A 39 -17.24 0.61 -7.27
CA ILE A 39 -18.70 0.74 -7.37
C ILE A 39 -19.24 -0.08 -8.55
N TYR A 40 -18.57 -0.02 -9.70
CA TYR A 40 -18.94 -0.86 -10.84
C TYR A 40 -18.73 -2.34 -10.53
N GLN A 41 -17.56 -2.73 -9.99
CA GLN A 41 -17.24 -4.12 -9.69
C GLN A 41 -18.33 -4.78 -8.83
N ILE A 42 -18.77 -4.07 -7.78
CA ILE A 42 -19.78 -4.52 -6.81
C ILE A 42 -21.17 -4.56 -7.46
N ASN A 43 -21.61 -3.46 -8.07
CA ASN A 43 -22.95 -3.38 -8.66
C ASN A 43 -23.16 -4.38 -9.79
N ALA A 44 -22.12 -4.63 -10.60
CA ALA A 44 -22.16 -5.61 -11.68
C ALA A 44 -21.88 -7.05 -11.21
N ARG A 45 -21.59 -7.27 -9.91
CA ARG A 45 -21.26 -8.58 -9.32
C ARG A 45 -20.18 -9.31 -10.09
N THR A 46 -19.14 -8.58 -10.45
CA THR A 46 -17.98 -9.11 -11.18
C THR A 46 -17.25 -10.17 -10.37
N GLU A 47 -16.40 -10.95 -11.04
CA GLU A 47 -15.57 -11.95 -10.37
C GLU A 47 -14.69 -11.33 -9.26
N LEU A 48 -14.15 -10.13 -9.46
CA LEU A 48 -13.33 -9.45 -8.45
C LEU A 48 -14.15 -9.09 -7.21
N ALA A 49 -15.36 -8.55 -7.38
CA ALA A 49 -16.24 -8.25 -6.26
C ALA A 49 -16.62 -9.50 -5.46
N LEU A 50 -16.96 -10.60 -6.16
CA LEU A 50 -17.26 -11.88 -5.51
C LEU A 50 -16.04 -12.46 -4.79
N ARG A 51 -14.85 -12.40 -5.40
CA ARG A 51 -13.60 -12.92 -4.82
C ARG A 51 -13.20 -12.18 -3.55
N TYR A 52 -13.36 -10.86 -3.52
CA TYR A 52 -12.97 -10.01 -2.39
C TYR A 52 -14.15 -9.60 -1.51
N ASN A 53 -15.32 -10.23 -1.69
CA ASN A 53 -16.52 -10.05 -0.86
C ASN A 53 -16.91 -8.57 -0.70
N ASP A 54 -16.86 -7.82 -1.80
CA ASP A 54 -17.16 -6.39 -1.87
C ASP A 54 -16.23 -5.45 -1.06
N ILE A 55 -15.16 -5.97 -0.44
CA ILE A 55 -14.21 -5.18 0.38
C ILE A 55 -13.00 -4.80 -0.48
N SER A 56 -12.91 -3.52 -0.85
CA SER A 56 -11.85 -2.95 -1.71
C SER A 56 -11.39 -3.91 -2.82
N PRO A 57 -12.30 -4.36 -3.72
CA PRO A 57 -11.99 -5.44 -4.66
C PRO A 57 -10.78 -5.16 -5.56
N LEU A 58 -10.62 -3.92 -6.02
CA LEU A 58 -9.52 -3.53 -6.89
C LEU A 58 -8.20 -3.45 -6.14
N GLU A 59 -8.16 -2.80 -4.98
CA GLU A 59 -6.93 -2.61 -4.22
C GLU A 59 -6.38 -3.97 -3.72
N ASN A 60 -7.26 -4.89 -3.31
CA ASN A 60 -6.88 -6.27 -3.02
C ASN A 60 -6.31 -6.98 -4.25
N HIS A 61 -6.92 -6.77 -5.43
CA HIS A 61 -6.44 -7.35 -6.68
C HIS A 61 -5.06 -6.81 -7.08
N HIS A 62 -4.86 -5.49 -7.04
CA HIS A 62 -3.57 -4.85 -7.34
C HIS A 62 -2.47 -5.40 -6.44
N CYS A 63 -2.75 -5.51 -5.14
CA CYS A 63 -1.81 -6.07 -4.18
C CYS A 63 -1.54 -7.56 -4.43
N SER A 64 -2.56 -8.36 -4.77
CA SER A 64 -2.39 -9.78 -5.11
C SER A 64 -1.50 -9.95 -6.33
N VAL A 65 -1.73 -9.19 -7.40
CA VAL A 65 -0.93 -9.21 -8.63
C VAL A 65 0.51 -8.80 -8.36
N ALA A 66 0.73 -7.75 -7.55
CA ALA A 66 2.08 -7.31 -7.15
C ALA A 66 2.90 -8.45 -6.55
N PHE A 67 2.33 -9.19 -5.57
CA PHE A 67 3.06 -10.28 -4.93
C PHE A 67 3.18 -11.52 -5.81
N ARG A 68 2.22 -11.80 -6.69
CA ARG A 68 2.38 -12.86 -7.70
C ARG A 68 3.55 -12.58 -8.64
N VAL A 69 3.80 -11.31 -8.99
CA VAL A 69 4.99 -10.94 -9.78
C VAL A 69 6.26 -11.16 -8.95
N LEU A 70 6.26 -10.76 -7.68
CA LEU A 70 7.41 -10.93 -6.78
C LEU A 70 7.70 -12.39 -6.39
N GLU A 71 6.78 -13.33 -6.66
CA GLU A 71 7.02 -14.77 -6.49
C GLU A 71 7.93 -15.36 -7.57
N TYR A 72 8.04 -14.73 -8.75
CA TYR A 72 8.97 -15.17 -9.80
C TYR A 72 10.41 -14.81 -9.37
N PRO A 73 11.35 -15.78 -9.29
CA PRO A 73 12.71 -15.53 -8.83
C PRO A 73 13.44 -14.40 -9.58
N GLU A 74 13.20 -14.27 -10.88
CA GLU A 74 13.77 -13.25 -11.76
C GLU A 74 13.17 -11.84 -11.55
N CYS A 75 11.99 -11.75 -10.94
CA CYS A 75 11.31 -10.50 -10.64
C CYS A 75 11.39 -10.12 -9.15
N ASN A 76 11.87 -11.01 -8.29
CA ASN A 76 11.84 -10.83 -6.85
C ASN A 76 12.95 -9.88 -6.35
N ILE A 77 12.66 -8.57 -6.41
CA ILE A 77 13.53 -7.53 -5.87
C ILE A 77 13.70 -7.59 -4.34
N LEU A 78 12.88 -8.40 -3.65
CA LEU A 78 12.89 -8.57 -2.20
C LEU A 78 13.62 -9.86 -1.75
N ALA A 79 14.18 -10.63 -2.68
CA ALA A 79 14.75 -11.96 -2.42
C ALA A 79 15.90 -11.97 -1.39
N ALA A 80 16.61 -10.85 -1.25
CA ALA A 80 17.73 -10.73 -0.31
C ALA A 80 17.31 -10.37 1.12
N LEU A 81 16.02 -10.07 1.37
CA LEU A 81 15.53 -9.77 2.70
C LEU A 81 15.40 -11.05 3.53
N ASP A 82 15.76 -10.98 4.80
CA ASP A 82 15.43 -12.05 5.75
C ASP A 82 13.91 -12.14 5.97
N SER A 83 13.46 -13.28 6.50
CA SER A 83 12.03 -13.56 6.66
C SER A 83 11.30 -12.62 7.62
N ALA A 84 11.97 -11.99 8.59
CA ALA A 84 11.33 -11.01 9.46
C ALA A 84 11.15 -9.69 8.71
N THR A 85 12.20 -9.20 8.05
CA THR A 85 12.16 -7.95 7.28
C THR A 85 11.18 -8.05 6.10
N PHE A 86 11.15 -9.18 5.39
CA PHE A 86 10.19 -9.41 4.31
C PHE A 86 8.74 -9.31 4.79
N ARG A 87 8.42 -9.86 5.97
CA ARG A 87 7.06 -9.76 6.53
C ARG A 87 6.67 -8.31 6.80
N THR A 88 7.56 -7.53 7.40
CA THR A 88 7.32 -6.09 7.63
C THR A 88 7.12 -5.33 6.32
N VAL A 89 7.97 -5.57 5.31
CA VAL A 89 7.84 -4.93 3.99
C VAL A 89 6.53 -5.32 3.32
N ARG A 90 6.17 -6.60 3.36
CA ARG A 90 4.92 -7.10 2.79
C ARG A 90 3.70 -6.46 3.44
N GLU A 91 3.66 -6.41 4.77
CA GLU A 91 2.58 -5.78 5.53
C GLU A 91 2.44 -4.29 5.20
N GLY A 92 3.57 -3.58 5.10
CA GLY A 92 3.61 -2.18 4.69
C GLY A 92 3.05 -1.96 3.28
N ILE A 93 3.46 -2.79 2.30
CA ILE A 93 2.97 -2.68 0.92
C ILE A 93 1.47 -2.94 0.85
N ILE A 94 0.98 -3.98 1.53
CA ILE A 94 -0.46 -4.29 1.61
C ILE A 94 -1.21 -3.08 2.18
N ARG A 95 -0.73 -2.52 3.29
CA ARG A 95 -1.35 -1.36 3.94
C ARG A 95 -1.41 -0.15 2.99
N CYS A 96 -0.29 0.18 2.33
CA CYS A 96 -0.22 1.33 1.44
C CYS A 96 -1.12 1.18 0.20
N ILE A 97 -1.19 0.00 -0.41
CA ILE A 97 -2.06 -0.24 -1.57
C ILE A 97 -3.53 -0.22 -1.14
N LEU A 98 -3.92 -0.88 -0.05
CA LEU A 98 -5.30 -0.85 0.44
C LEU A 98 -5.75 0.54 0.94
N ALA A 99 -4.80 1.44 1.24
CA ALA A 99 -5.10 2.82 1.61
C ALA A 99 -5.46 3.70 0.40
N THR A 100 -5.24 3.25 -0.84
CA THR A 100 -5.62 4.03 -2.05
C THR A 100 -7.10 3.94 -2.38
N ASP A 101 -7.87 3.07 -1.72
CA ASP A 101 -9.33 3.03 -1.87
C ASP A 101 -9.95 4.33 -1.33
N MET A 102 -10.49 5.14 -2.25
CA MET A 102 -11.10 6.42 -1.92
C MET A 102 -12.34 6.30 -1.03
N ALA A 103 -12.95 5.12 -0.89
CA ALA A 103 -13.99 4.88 0.11
C ALA A 103 -13.46 5.05 1.55
N ARG A 104 -12.15 4.89 1.77
CA ARG A 104 -11.48 5.02 3.07
C ARG A 104 -10.86 6.41 3.30
N HIS A 105 -10.96 7.31 2.34
CA HIS A 105 -10.30 8.63 2.39
C HIS A 105 -10.61 9.41 3.68
N ASN A 106 -11.89 9.53 4.04
CA ASN A 106 -12.31 10.30 5.21
C ASN A 106 -11.90 9.63 6.53
N GLU A 107 -11.86 8.30 6.57
CA GLU A 107 -11.39 7.53 7.73
C GLU A 107 -9.91 7.82 7.98
N ILE A 108 -9.08 7.65 6.95
CA ILE A 108 -7.62 7.83 7.03
C ILE A 108 -7.29 9.31 7.32
N LEU A 109 -7.93 10.25 6.64
CA LEU A 109 -7.73 11.68 6.88
C LEU A 109 -8.13 12.09 8.30
N GLY A 110 -9.21 11.52 8.83
CA GLY A 110 -9.65 11.74 10.20
C GLY A 110 -8.59 11.29 11.20
N GLN A 111 -8.10 10.06 11.06
CA GLN A 111 -7.04 9.51 11.90
C GLN A 111 -5.74 10.34 11.79
N PHE A 112 -5.35 10.73 10.58
CA PHE A 112 -4.14 11.53 10.36
C PHE A 112 -4.25 12.93 11.00
N THR A 113 -5.42 13.57 10.87
CA THR A 113 -5.67 14.89 11.46
C THR A 113 -5.66 14.85 12.99
N GLU A 114 -6.20 13.78 13.58
CA GLU A 114 -6.20 13.56 15.02
C GLU A 114 -4.78 13.44 15.60
N ILE A 115 -3.88 12.72 14.92
CA ILE A 115 -2.51 12.51 15.41
C ILE A 115 -1.57 13.69 15.13
N THR A 116 -1.88 14.55 14.14
CA THR A 116 -0.97 15.62 13.68
C THR A 116 -0.45 16.53 14.79
N PRO A 117 -1.27 16.98 15.78
CA PRO A 117 -0.80 17.84 16.87
C PRO A 117 0.26 17.21 17.79
N GLU A 118 0.30 15.88 17.87
CA GLU A 118 1.19 15.10 18.75
C GLU A 118 2.03 14.07 17.97
N PHE A 119 2.27 14.34 16.69
CA PHE A 119 2.99 13.43 15.81
C PHE A 119 4.38 13.10 16.34
N ASP A 120 4.78 11.84 16.20
CA ASP A 120 6.03 11.30 16.75
C ASP A 120 6.65 10.31 15.76
N TYR A 121 7.85 10.62 15.27
CA TYR A 121 8.63 9.76 14.37
C TYR A 121 9.17 8.49 15.07
N GLN A 122 9.10 8.39 16.40
CA GLN A 122 9.42 7.15 17.11
C GLN A 122 8.19 6.24 17.23
N ASN A 123 6.98 6.76 17.00
CA ASN A 123 5.76 5.99 17.04
C ASN A 123 5.44 5.40 15.66
N LYS A 124 5.54 4.07 15.55
CA LYS A 124 5.20 3.35 14.32
C LYS A 124 3.75 3.52 13.89
N SER A 125 2.80 3.71 14.81
CA SER A 125 1.40 3.95 14.40
C SER A 125 1.25 5.30 13.72
N HIS A 126 2.02 6.31 14.13
CA HIS A 126 2.03 7.64 13.50
C HIS A 126 2.67 7.57 12.11
N ILE A 127 3.78 6.84 11.96
CA ILE A 127 4.46 6.64 10.65
C ILE A 127 3.60 5.83 9.67
N ASN A 128 2.85 4.84 10.17
CA ASN A 128 2.09 3.92 9.33
C ASN A 128 0.72 4.45 8.87
N LEU A 129 0.32 5.62 9.36
CA LEU A 129 -0.90 6.35 9.01
C LEU A 129 -0.75 7.06 7.66
#